data_AF-A0A968AD61-F1
#
_entry.id   AF-A0A968AD61-F1
#
_cell.length_a   1.000
_cell.length_b   1.000
_cell.length_c   1.000
_cell.angle_alpha   90.00
_cell.angle_beta   90.00
_cell.angle_gamma   90.00
#
_symmetry.space_group_name_H-M   'P 1'
#
loop_
_entity.id
_entity.type
_entity.pdbx_description
1 polymer ?
#
loop_
_entity_poly.entity_id
_entity_poly.type
_entity_poly.pdbx_seq_one_letter_code
_entity_poly.pdbx_strand_id
1 'polypeptide(L)' 'KLTEIYETGANDVMVVQGDERHLIPLVWEHYLLDVDLDQGVIRVDWQ' A
#
# COMPACT_ATOMS: atom_id res chain seq x y z
N LYS A 1 5.97 -7.42 2.35
CA LYS A 1 5.52 -7.92 1.02
C LYS A 1 4.02 -7.68 0.88
N LEU A 2 3.55 -7.21 -0.27
CA LEU A 2 2.10 -7.10 -0.55
C LEU A 2 1.48 -8.50 -0.59
N THR A 3 0.44 -8.72 0.22
CA THR A 3 -0.27 -10.00 0.28
C THR A 3 -1.64 -9.93 -0.36
N GLU A 4 -2.38 -8.85 -0.10
CA GLU A 4 -3.79 -8.72 -0.50
C GLU A 4 -4.14 -7.25 -0.74
N ILE A 5 -5.19 -7.01 -1.52
CA ILE A 5 -5.86 -5.72 -1.64
C ILE A 5 -7.33 -5.93 -1.29
N TYR A 6 -7.85 -5.12 -0.38
CA TYR A 6 -9.27 -5.11 -0.01
C TYR A 6 -9.92 -3.88 -0.61
N GLU A 7 -10.93 -4.10 -1.44
CA GLU A 7 -11.83 -3.02 -1.84
C GLU A 7 -12.69 -2.63 -0.63
N THR A 8 -12.61 -1.36 -0.24
CA THR A 8 -13.54 -0.81 0.75
C THR A 8 -14.43 0.21 0.06
N GLY A 9 -15.63 0.46 0.60
CA GLY A 9 -16.56 1.44 0.01
C GLY A 9 -16.04 2.88 -0.03
N ALA A 10 -14.86 3.17 0.53
CA ALA A 10 -14.23 4.49 0.53
C ALA A 10 -12.90 4.51 -0.24
N ASN A 11 -11.96 3.62 0.07
CA ASN A 11 -10.69 3.47 -0.65
C ASN A 11 -10.22 2.02 -0.61
N ASP A 12 -9.53 1.58 -1.65
CA ASP A 12 -8.89 0.27 -1.62
C ASP A 12 -7.75 0.27 -0.60
N VAL A 13 -7.50 -0.87 0.06
CA VAL A 13 -6.49 -1.00 1.12
C VAL A 13 -5.54 -2.13 0.76
N MET A 14 -4.25 -1.80 0.66
CA MET A 14 -3.18 -2.79 0.54
C MET A 14 -2.85 -3.40 1.90
N VAL A 15 -2.69 -4.72 1.94
CA VAL A 15 -2.19 -5.44 3.11
C VAL A 15 -0.75 -5.83 2.86
N VAL A 16 0.13 -5.35 3.72
CA VAL A 16 1.55 -5.66 3.67
C VAL A 16 1.91 -6.51 4.88
N GLN A 17 2.46 -7.70 4.60
CA GLN A 17 3.01 -8.58 5.63
C GLN A 17 4.52 -8.34 5.74
N GLY A 18 4.96 -7.83 6.90
CA GLY A 18 6.34 -7.78 7.35
C GLY A 18 6.46 -8.48 8.70
N ASP A 19 7.23 -7.89 9.62
CA ASP A 19 7.24 -8.31 11.04
C ASP A 19 5.86 -8.14 11.68
N GLU A 20 5.14 -7.09 11.27
CA GLU A 20 3.73 -6.87 11.59
C GLU A 20 2.90 -6.76 10.31
N ARG A 21 1.57 -6.85 10.47
CA ARG A 21 0.61 -6.66 9.39
C ARG A 21 0.24 -5.19 9.30
N HIS A 22 0.54 -4.54 8.18
CA HIS A 22 0.13 -3.16 7.90
C HIS A 22 -1.03 -3.11 6.90
N LEU A 23 -1.95 -2.18 7.13
CA LEU A 23 -3.09 -1.87 6.27
C LEU A 23 -2.90 -0.45 5.74
N ILE A 24 -2.56 -0.32 4.45
CA ILE A 24 -2.21 0.96 3.83
C ILE A 24 -3.29 1.33 2.82
N PRO A 25 -4.06 2.42 3.04
CA PRO A 25 -5.03 2.92 2.08
C PRO A 25 -4.35 3.39 0.78
N LEU A 26 -4.97 3.06 -0.35
CA LEU A 26 -4.54 3.44 -1.69
C LEU A 26 -4.92 4.89 -2.01
N VAL A 27 -4.33 5.84 -1.29
CA VAL A 27 -4.54 7.28 -1.50
C VAL A 27 -3.24 7.92 -1.98
N TRP A 28 -3.22 8.33 -3.25
CA TRP A 28 -2.11 9.05 -3.87
C TRP A 28 -1.81 10.36 -3.14
N GLU A 29 -0.54 10.76 -3.13
CA GLU A 29 -0.01 12.00 -2.51
C GLU A 29 -0.14 12.08 -0.97
N HIS A 30 -1.01 11.28 -0.35
CA HIS A 30 -1.09 11.13 1.10
C HIS A 30 -0.28 9.95 1.62
N TYR A 31 -0.50 8.76 1.06
CA TYR A 31 0.13 7.53 1.54
C TYR A 31 0.98 6.86 0.48
N LEU A 32 0.57 6.93 -0.80
CA LEU A 32 1.39 6.47 -1.91
C LEU A 32 2.19 7.64 -2.47
N LEU A 33 3.52 7.51 -2.35
CA LEU A 33 4.47 8.48 -2.89
C LEU A 33 4.85 8.15 -4.33
N ASP A 34 5.06 6.87 -4.64
CA ASP A 34 5.56 6.44 -5.95
C ASP A 34 5.33 4.93 -6.20
N VAL A 35 5.20 4.55 -7.47
CA VAL A 35 5.07 3.15 -7.92
C VAL A 35 6.02 2.90 -9.08
N ASP A 36 7.09 2.15 -8.81
CA ASP A 36 8.05 1.69 -9.82
C ASP A 36 7.70 0.26 -10.22
N LEU A 37 7.08 0.11 -11.39
CA LEU A 37 6.66 -1.20 -11.91
C LEU A 37 7.84 -2.04 -12.43
N ASP A 38 8.90 -1.39 -12.90
CA ASP A 38 10.09 -2.09 -13.42
C ASP A 38 10.87 -2.75 -12.28
N GLN A 39 10.95 -2.06 -11.14
CA GLN A 39 11.57 -2.59 -9.93
C GLN A 39 10.60 -3.39 -9.04
N GLY A 40 9.29 -3.28 -9.28
CA GLY A 40 8.26 -3.89 -8.43
C GLY A 40 8.22 -3.30 -7.02
N VAL A 41 8.47 -1.99 -6.90
CA VAL A 41 8.57 -1.27 -5.63
C VAL A 41 7.46 -0.21 -5.53
N ILE A 42 6.78 -0.19 -4.38
CA ILE A 42 5.83 0.88 -4.03
C ILE A 42 6.44 1.65 -2.86
N ARG A 43 6.59 2.96 -3.02
CA ARG A 43 7.05 3.85 -1.95
C ARG A 43 5.84 4.44 -1.26
N VAL A 44 5.79 4.28 0.06
CA VAL A 44 4.69 4.78 0.89
C VAL A 44 5.23 5.63 2.02
N ASP A 45 4.47 6.64 2.41
CA ASP A 45 4.65 7.34 3.69
C ASP A 45 3.63 6.79 4.67
N TRP A 46 4.09 5.95 5.59
CA TRP A 46 3.24 5.22 6.53
C TRP A 46 3.97 5.03 7.86
N GLN A 47 3.34 5.45 8.96
CA GLN A 47 3.88 5.27 10.32
C GLN A 47 3.39 3.98 10.98
#